data_AF-A0A0C3S5M4-F1
#
_entry.id   AF-A0A0C3S5M4-F1
#
_cell.length_a   1.000
_cell.length_b   1.000
_cell.length_c   1.000
_cell.angle_alpha   90.00
_cell.angle_beta   90.00
_cell.angle_gamma   90.00
#
_symmetry.space_group_name_H-M   'P 1'
#
loop_
_entity.id
_entity.type
_entity.pdbx_description
1 polymer ?
#
loop_
_entity_poly.entity_id
_entity_poly.type
_entity_poly.pdbx_seq_one_letter_code
_entity_poly.pdbx_strand_id
1 'polypeptide(L)'
;MSLTMTPLIFMLETSSAVPFIGRIALAGTVIVTSGVSTAMVAWCGRPYVNKLRYFPLENPAATPSQIVAGQATGIELTTATLMLRERVTRVYDTAFLVPTNRPFAKWELATAFNLPTAEAAAEKAKGNLPREETIAESMDATGKMLGRWIVKWNEDGTGTCRETGKVSRYFNVHEEMLPRPLR
;
A
#
# COMPACT_ATOMS: atom_id res chain seq x y z
N MET A 1 -23.98 20.98 -17.85
CA MET A 1 -22.76 20.85 -17.03
C MET A 1 -21.72 21.82 -17.57
N SER A 2 -21.69 22.98 -16.92
CA SER A 2 -20.91 24.17 -17.21
C SER A 2 -19.43 23.98 -16.84
N LEU A 3 -18.62 23.59 -17.82
CA LEU A 3 -17.15 23.57 -17.76
C LEU A 3 -16.51 24.60 -18.70
N THR A 4 -17.31 25.52 -19.25
CA THR A 4 -16.89 26.45 -20.30
C THR A 4 -16.63 27.88 -19.84
N MET A 5 -16.87 28.24 -18.57
CA MET A 5 -16.79 29.65 -18.10
C MET A 5 -15.60 30.01 -17.20
N THR A 6 -14.58 29.16 -17.07
CA THR A 6 -13.34 29.54 -16.35
C THR A 6 -12.14 28.86 -16.99
N PRO A 7 -11.62 29.44 -18.08
CA PRO A 7 -10.28 30.04 -18.00
C PRO A 7 -10.16 31.35 -18.81
N LEU A 8 -11.26 32.07 -19.05
CA LEU A 8 -11.23 33.38 -19.73
C LEU A 8 -11.23 34.58 -18.78
N ILE A 9 -11.36 34.38 -17.46
CA ILE A 9 -11.23 35.47 -16.48
C ILE A 9 -9.84 36.12 -16.51
N PHE A 10 -8.78 35.37 -16.86
CA PHE A 10 -7.44 35.93 -17.08
C PHE A 10 -7.32 36.77 -18.36
N MET A 11 -8.23 36.57 -19.32
CA MET A 11 -8.24 37.28 -20.61
C MET A 11 -9.23 38.45 -20.63
N LEU A 12 -10.34 38.40 -19.87
CA LEU A 12 -11.46 39.33 -20.04
C LEU A 12 -11.58 40.43 -18.97
N GLU A 13 -10.90 40.36 -17.82
CA GLU A 13 -10.91 41.45 -16.81
C GLU A 13 -9.57 42.21 -16.67
N THR A 14 -8.70 42.16 -17.68
CA THR A 14 -7.49 43.02 -17.70
C THR A 14 -7.72 44.38 -18.34
N SER A 15 -8.87 45.00 -18.09
CA SER A 15 -9.01 46.47 -18.17
C SER A 15 -8.23 47.18 -17.04
N SER A 16 -7.62 46.43 -16.12
CA SER A 16 -6.74 46.92 -15.07
C SER A 16 -5.29 46.46 -15.34
N ALA A 17 -4.35 47.41 -15.31
CA ALA A 17 -2.94 47.25 -15.66
C ALA A 17 -2.14 46.35 -14.68
N VAL A 18 -2.39 45.04 -14.68
CA VAL A 18 -1.55 44.09 -13.94
C VAL A 18 -0.29 43.79 -14.77
N PRO A 19 0.92 44.16 -14.27
CA PRO A 19 2.17 43.90 -14.97
C PRO A 19 2.39 42.39 -15.16
N PHE A 20 3.17 42.02 -16.18
CA PHE A 20 3.41 40.63 -16.57
C PHE A 20 3.85 39.73 -15.39
N ILE A 21 4.65 40.26 -14.47
CA ILE A 21 5.03 39.58 -13.21
C ILE A 21 3.81 39.21 -12.36
N GLY A 22 2.82 40.10 -12.24
CA GLY A 22 1.59 39.84 -11.48
C GLY A 22 0.74 38.74 -12.11
N ARG A 23 0.75 38.64 -13.44
CA ARG A 23 0.06 37.56 -14.17
C ARG A 23 0.73 36.20 -13.94
N ILE A 24 2.06 36.14 -13.99
CA ILE A 24 2.82 34.92 -13.68
C ILE A 24 2.60 34.52 -12.22
N ALA A 25 2.62 35.47 -11.29
CA ALA A 25 2.37 35.21 -9.88
C ALA A 25 0.99 34.59 -9.66
N LEU A 26 -0.07 35.19 -10.23
CA LEU A 26 -1.44 34.68 -10.10
C LEU A 26 -1.62 33.31 -10.78
N ALA A 27 -1.08 33.13 -12.00
CA ALA A 27 -1.12 31.83 -12.68
C ALA A 27 -0.37 30.76 -11.88
N GLY A 28 0.78 31.12 -11.30
CA GLY A 28 1.56 30.27 -10.42
C GLY A 28 0.77 29.85 -9.18
N THR A 29 0.08 30.78 -8.52
CA THR A 29 -0.76 30.46 -7.36
C THR A 29 -1.85 29.46 -7.71
N VAL A 30 -2.54 29.61 -8.84
CA VAL A 30 -3.60 28.68 -9.27
C VAL A 30 -3.06 27.28 -9.56
N ILE A 31 -1.90 27.18 -10.23
CA ILE A 31 -1.26 25.88 -10.53
C ILE A 31 -0.83 25.19 -9.22
N VAL A 32 -0.25 25.96 -8.29
CA VAL A 32 0.20 25.43 -7.00
C VAL A 32 -0.98 24.95 -6.16
N THR A 33 -2.02 25.75 -5.98
CA THR A 33 -3.18 25.36 -5.15
C THR A 33 -3.89 24.13 -5.73
N SER A 34 -4.03 24.05 -7.06
CA SER A 34 -4.60 22.89 -7.75
C SER A 34 -3.76 21.63 -7.57
N GLY A 35 -2.43 21.77 -7.70
CA GLY A 35 -1.47 20.68 -7.52
C GLY A 35 -1.46 20.14 -6.09
N VAL A 36 -1.43 21.03 -5.09
CA VAL A 36 -1.46 20.65 -3.67
C VAL A 36 -2.76 19.92 -3.32
N SER A 37 -3.91 20.43 -3.78
CA SER A 37 -5.20 19.78 -3.54
C SER A 37 -5.25 18.37 -4.16
N THR A 38 -4.80 18.23 -5.41
CA THR A 38 -4.77 16.94 -6.10
C THR A 38 -3.80 15.97 -5.43
N ALA A 39 -2.63 16.45 -4.99
CA ALA A 39 -1.66 15.65 -4.26
C ALA A 39 -2.20 15.17 -2.90
N MET A 40 -2.96 16.01 -2.20
CA MET A 40 -3.60 15.64 -0.94
C MET A 40 -4.66 14.56 -1.11
N VAL A 41 -5.55 14.72 -2.11
CA VAL A 41 -6.54 13.68 -2.46
C VAL A 41 -5.83 12.39 -2.87
N ALA A 42 -4.77 12.48 -3.67
CA ALA A 42 -3.96 11.33 -4.05
C ALA A 42 -3.36 10.64 -2.83
N TRP A 43 -2.84 11.40 -1.86
CA TRP A 43 -2.24 10.86 -0.63
C TRP A 43 -3.27 10.15 0.26
N CYS A 44 -4.48 10.70 0.36
CA CYS A 44 -5.60 10.08 1.08
C CYS A 44 -6.16 8.84 0.38
N GLY A 45 -6.26 8.85 -0.96
CA GLY A 45 -6.83 7.76 -1.75
C GLY A 45 -5.85 6.62 -2.08
N ARG A 46 -4.54 6.88 -2.08
CA ARG A 46 -3.50 5.90 -2.39
C ARG A 46 -3.56 4.57 -1.62
N PRO A 47 -3.86 4.51 -0.31
CA PRO A 47 -3.94 3.24 0.40
C PRO A 47 -5.23 2.45 0.11
N TYR A 48 -6.19 3.01 -0.63
CA TYR A 48 -7.49 2.37 -0.85
C TYR A 48 -7.37 1.06 -1.63
N VAL A 49 -7.87 -0.01 -1.02
CA VAL A 49 -7.87 -1.36 -1.59
C VAL A 49 -9.18 -1.56 -2.35
N ASN A 50 -9.07 -1.75 -3.67
CA ASN A 50 -10.20 -1.99 -4.57
C ASN A 50 -10.64 -3.45 -4.58
N LYS A 51 -9.68 -4.37 -4.44
CA LYS A 51 -9.91 -5.81 -4.48
C LYS A 51 -9.07 -6.44 -3.39
N LEU A 52 -9.69 -7.31 -2.60
CA LEU A 52 -9.02 -8.11 -1.59
C LEU A 52 -9.34 -9.57 -1.87
N ARG A 53 -8.30 -10.39 -2.00
CA ARG A 53 -8.44 -11.82 -2.26
C ARG A 53 -7.52 -12.62 -1.36
N TYR A 54 -8.00 -13.72 -0.84
CA TYR A 54 -7.14 -14.72 -0.22
C TYR A 54 -6.49 -15.56 -1.32
N PHE A 55 -5.22 -15.90 -1.15
CA PHE A 55 -4.54 -16.87 -2.01
C PHE A 55 -3.99 -18.03 -1.17
N PRO A 56 -4.10 -19.28 -1.65
CA PRO A 56 -3.44 -20.41 -0.99
C PRO A 56 -1.93 -20.26 -1.17
N LEU A 57 -1.13 -20.51 -0.11
CA LEU A 57 0.31 -20.69 -0.31
C LEU A 57 0.48 -21.86 -1.28
N GLU A 58 1.23 -21.65 -2.36
CA GLU A 58 1.54 -22.70 -3.31
C GLU A 58 2.52 -23.68 -2.68
N ASN A 59 1.99 -24.59 -1.85
CA ASN A 59 2.66 -25.85 -1.57
C ASN A 59 2.46 -26.74 -2.80
N PRO A 60 3.52 -27.13 -3.52
CA PRO A 60 3.43 -27.93 -4.77
C PRO A 60 2.85 -29.35 -4.59
N ALA A 61 2.29 -29.66 -3.41
CA ALA A 61 1.65 -30.93 -3.08
C ALA A 61 0.16 -30.80 -2.70
N ALA A 62 -0.43 -29.59 -2.70
CA ALA A 62 -1.82 -29.40 -2.28
C ALA A 62 -2.77 -29.29 -3.48
N THR A 63 -3.67 -30.28 -3.62
CA THR A 63 -4.73 -30.31 -4.64
C THR A 63 -5.77 -29.22 -4.36
N PRO A 64 -6.36 -28.55 -5.38
CA PRO A 64 -7.34 -27.46 -5.21
C PRO A 64 -8.63 -27.80 -4.46
N SER A 65 -8.84 -29.07 -4.08
CA SER A 65 -9.96 -29.56 -3.28
C SER A 65 -9.69 -29.61 -1.76
N GLN A 66 -8.46 -29.30 -1.31
CA GLN A 66 -8.07 -29.32 0.12
C GLN A 66 -7.86 -27.93 0.73
N ILE A 67 -8.29 -26.85 0.05
CA ILE A 67 -8.34 -25.52 0.67
C ILE A 67 -9.47 -25.52 1.70
N VAL A 68 -9.18 -26.07 2.88
CA VAL A 68 -10.03 -25.95 4.06
C VAL A 68 -10.19 -24.46 4.34
N ALA A 69 -11.42 -24.07 4.65
CA ALA A 69 -11.89 -22.72 4.97
C ALA A 69 -11.23 -22.06 6.21
N GLY A 70 -9.92 -22.24 6.40
CA GLY A 70 -9.09 -21.69 7.48
C GLY A 70 -7.58 -21.72 7.21
N GLN A 71 -7.12 -22.10 6.00
CA GLN A 71 -5.68 -22.21 5.65
C GLN A 71 -5.25 -21.28 4.51
N ALA A 72 -5.99 -20.20 4.24
CA ALA A 72 -5.48 -19.14 3.39
C ALA A 72 -4.47 -18.31 4.20
N THR A 73 -3.19 -18.62 4.04
CA THR A 73 -2.09 -18.00 4.79
C THR A 73 -1.74 -16.59 4.29
N GLY A 74 -1.99 -16.29 3.00
CA GLY A 74 -1.68 -15.01 2.39
C GLY A 74 -2.89 -14.25 1.84
N ILE A 75 -2.73 -12.92 1.72
CA ILE A 75 -3.72 -12.02 1.11
C ILE A 75 -3.13 -11.19 -0.03
N GLU A 76 -3.92 -11.00 -1.07
CA GLU A 76 -3.64 -10.13 -2.20
C GLU A 76 -4.52 -8.88 -2.12
N LEU A 77 -3.87 -7.72 -2.13
CA LEU A 77 -4.47 -6.39 -1.99
C LEU A 77 -4.21 -5.61 -3.26
N THR A 78 -5.25 -5.29 -4.03
CA THR A 78 -5.13 -4.43 -5.21
C THR A 78 -5.46 -2.98 -4.84
N THR A 79 -4.50 -2.09 -5.07
CA THR A 79 -4.64 -0.64 -4.88
C THR A 79 -4.59 0.06 -6.24
N ALA A 80 -5.02 1.32 -6.32
CA ALA A 80 -4.87 2.14 -7.52
C ALA A 80 -3.99 3.37 -7.23
N THR A 81 -3.12 3.70 -8.16
CA THR A 81 -2.39 4.98 -8.14
C THR A 81 -3.30 6.14 -8.56
N LEU A 82 -2.85 7.39 -8.37
CA LEU A 82 -3.57 8.58 -8.83
C LEU A 82 -3.93 8.52 -10.33
N MET A 83 -3.08 7.90 -11.14
CA MET A 83 -3.30 7.72 -12.58
C MET A 83 -4.14 6.46 -12.89
N LEU A 84 -4.89 5.95 -11.91
CA LEU A 84 -5.70 4.72 -11.97
C LEU A 84 -4.93 3.46 -12.39
N ARG A 85 -3.60 3.45 -12.25
CA ARG A 85 -2.82 2.24 -12.50
C ARG A 85 -2.94 1.30 -11.31
N GLU A 86 -3.39 0.08 -11.56
CA GLU A 86 -3.52 -0.96 -10.55
C GLU A 86 -2.13 -1.36 -10.01
N ARG A 87 -2.08 -1.63 -8.71
CA ARG A 87 -0.91 -2.15 -8.01
C ARG A 87 -1.35 -3.29 -7.11
N VAL A 88 -0.81 -4.47 -7.36
CA VAL A 88 -1.14 -5.69 -6.64
C VAL A 88 -0.09 -5.89 -5.57
N THR A 89 -0.49 -6.01 -4.30
CA THR A 89 0.42 -6.32 -3.19
C THR A 89 0.03 -7.64 -2.57
N ARG A 90 0.93 -8.62 -2.59
CA ARG A 90 0.75 -9.92 -1.96
C ARG A 90 1.44 -9.89 -0.62
N VAL A 91 0.71 -10.24 0.43
CA VAL A 91 1.21 -10.39 1.79
C VAL A 91 1.11 -11.88 2.11
N TYR A 92 2.26 -12.52 2.32
CA TYR A 92 2.36 -13.96 2.54
C TYR A 92 1.99 -14.37 3.97
N ASP A 93 2.24 -13.47 4.93
CA ASP A 93 1.89 -13.66 6.33
C ASP A 93 1.07 -12.47 6.84
N THR A 94 -0.20 -12.74 7.11
CA THR A 94 -1.15 -11.73 7.61
C THR A 94 -0.84 -11.28 9.04
N ALA A 95 -0.01 -11.99 9.80
CA ALA A 95 0.42 -11.57 11.15
C ALA A 95 1.20 -10.25 11.12
N PHE A 96 1.82 -9.91 9.99
CA PHE A 96 2.56 -8.66 9.78
C PHE A 96 1.68 -7.47 9.42
N LEU A 97 0.36 -7.67 9.26
CA LEU A 97 -0.59 -6.58 9.08
C LEU A 97 -1.06 -6.10 10.46
N VAL A 98 -0.57 -4.94 10.86
CA VAL A 98 -0.88 -4.32 12.15
C VAL A 98 -1.79 -3.12 11.96
N PRO A 99 -2.65 -2.78 12.94
CA PRO A 99 -3.42 -1.55 12.89
C PRO A 99 -2.49 -0.33 12.82
N THR A 100 -2.85 0.66 12.00
CA THR A 100 -2.07 1.89 11.82
C THR A 100 -2.78 3.09 12.44
N ASN A 101 -2.00 4.08 12.89
CA ASN A 101 -2.51 5.39 13.31
C ASN A 101 -2.64 6.38 12.15
N ARG A 102 -2.25 5.99 10.93
CA ARG A 102 -2.32 6.87 9.76
C ARG A 102 -3.80 7.10 9.34
N PRO A 103 -4.24 8.35 9.15
CA PRO A 103 -5.59 8.62 8.68
C PRO A 103 -5.81 8.01 7.28
N PHE A 104 -7.03 7.55 7.02
CA PHE A 104 -7.41 6.88 5.76
C PHE A 104 -6.58 5.62 5.47
N ALA A 105 -6.01 4.97 6.49
CA ALA A 105 -5.46 3.63 6.39
C ALA A 105 -5.90 2.84 7.62
N LYS A 106 -6.17 1.55 7.44
CA LYS A 106 -6.59 0.65 8.51
C LYS A 106 -5.45 -0.24 8.97
N TRP A 107 -4.67 -0.73 8.01
CA TRP A 107 -3.54 -1.60 8.25
C TRP A 107 -2.25 -1.01 7.69
N GLU A 108 -1.16 -1.37 8.34
CA GLU A 108 0.19 -1.18 7.81
C GLU A 108 1.02 -2.47 7.92
N LEU A 109 2.02 -2.59 7.05
CA LEU A 109 3.07 -3.59 7.23
C LEU A 109 3.92 -3.22 8.44
N ALA A 110 4.07 -4.17 9.36
CA ALA A 110 4.85 -4.01 10.58
C ALA A 110 6.31 -3.66 10.24
N THR A 111 6.87 -2.71 10.99
CA THR A 111 8.28 -2.29 10.89
C THR A 111 9.20 -3.14 11.76
N ALA A 112 8.67 -3.67 12.85
CA ALA A 112 9.32 -4.64 13.72
C ALA A 112 8.29 -5.69 14.13
N PHE A 113 8.73 -6.93 14.27
CA PHE A 113 7.88 -8.04 14.69
C PHE A 113 8.67 -8.95 15.63
N ASN A 114 8.03 -9.44 16.68
CA ASN A 114 8.65 -10.40 17.59
C ASN A 114 7.91 -11.72 17.47
N LEU A 115 8.66 -12.80 17.19
CA LEU A 115 8.09 -14.13 17.24
C LEU A 115 7.67 -14.46 18.68
N PRO A 116 6.55 -15.19 18.88
CA PRO A 116 6.25 -15.80 20.16
C PRO A 116 7.44 -16.63 20.66
N THR A 117 7.73 -16.57 21.96
CA THR A 117 8.92 -17.20 22.56
C THR A 117 9.04 -18.70 22.26
N ALA A 118 7.92 -19.41 22.18
CA ALA A 118 7.88 -20.83 21.82
C ALA A 118 8.32 -21.08 20.35
N GLU A 119 7.90 -20.24 19.42
CA GLU A 119 8.27 -20.34 18.00
C GLU A 119 9.71 -19.89 17.76
N ALA A 120 10.15 -18.82 18.43
CA ALA A 120 11.54 -18.38 18.40
C ALA A 120 12.50 -19.46 18.90
N ALA A 121 12.16 -20.14 20.01
CA ALA A 121 12.95 -21.25 20.53
C ALA A 121 12.97 -22.45 19.57
N ALA A 122 11.84 -22.77 18.94
CA ALA A 122 11.74 -23.87 17.97
C ALA A 122 12.55 -23.58 16.70
N GLU A 123 12.47 -22.38 16.13
CA GLU A 123 13.21 -21.99 14.94
C GLU A 123 14.72 -21.85 15.22
N LYS A 124 15.08 -21.40 16.43
CA LYS A 124 16.48 -21.41 16.90
C LYS A 124 17.02 -22.82 17.04
N ALA A 125 16.24 -23.75 17.61
CA ALA A 125 16.62 -25.15 17.73
C ALA A 125 16.78 -25.85 16.37
N LYS A 126 16.04 -25.40 15.34
CA LYS A 126 16.21 -25.86 13.95
C LYS A 126 17.39 -25.19 13.22
N GLY A 127 18.05 -24.19 13.81
CA GLY A 127 19.13 -23.44 13.17
C GLY A 127 18.67 -22.49 12.06
N ASN A 128 17.39 -22.14 12.02
CA ASN A 128 16.81 -21.29 10.97
C ASN A 128 16.96 -19.78 11.25
N LEU A 129 17.53 -19.39 12.38
CA LEU A 129 17.81 -18.02 12.78
C LEU A 129 19.33 -17.81 12.86
N PRO A 130 19.89 -16.71 12.33
CA PRO A 130 19.23 -15.59 11.65
C PRO A 130 18.92 -15.86 10.17
N ARG A 131 17.81 -15.30 9.65
CA ARG A 131 17.44 -15.39 8.22
C ARG A 131 16.76 -14.12 7.71
N GLU A 132 16.75 -13.94 6.39
CA GLU A 132 15.93 -12.93 5.72
C GLU A 132 14.75 -13.59 4.99
N GLU A 133 13.57 -13.00 5.12
CA GLU A 133 12.33 -13.54 4.57
C GLU A 133 11.49 -12.44 3.92
N THR A 134 10.91 -12.71 2.75
CA THR A 134 10.03 -11.74 2.06
C THR A 134 8.61 -11.95 2.56
N ILE A 135 8.06 -10.95 3.24
CA ILE A 135 6.72 -11.01 3.84
C ILE A 135 5.67 -10.45 2.89
N ALA A 136 6.04 -9.46 2.09
CA ALA A 136 5.15 -8.90 1.09
C ALA A 136 5.89 -8.50 -0.18
N GLU A 137 5.18 -8.48 -1.28
CA GLU A 137 5.68 -8.01 -2.57
C GLU A 137 4.62 -7.16 -3.27
N SER A 138 5.05 -6.08 -3.90
CA SER A 138 4.19 -5.23 -4.72
C SER A 138 4.56 -5.38 -6.18
N MET A 139 3.56 -5.54 -7.03
CA MET A 139 3.65 -5.73 -8.48
C MET A 139 2.77 -4.71 -9.20
N ASP A 140 3.12 -4.41 -10.45
CA ASP A 140 2.29 -3.69 -11.39
C ASP A 140 1.19 -4.61 -11.97
N ALA A 141 0.24 -4.04 -12.70
CA ALA A 141 -0.85 -4.79 -13.35
C ALA A 141 -0.36 -5.89 -14.32
N THR A 142 0.86 -5.74 -14.86
CA THR A 142 1.50 -6.72 -15.74
C THR A 142 2.21 -7.86 -15.00
N GLY A 143 2.20 -7.85 -13.67
CA GLY A 143 2.97 -8.78 -12.83
C GLY A 143 4.43 -8.38 -12.65
N LYS A 144 4.87 -7.23 -13.18
CA LYS A 144 6.23 -6.73 -12.94
C LYS A 144 6.40 -6.33 -11.48
N MET A 145 7.34 -6.95 -10.79
CA MET A 145 7.69 -6.62 -9.42
C MET A 145 8.22 -5.18 -9.29
N LEU A 146 7.62 -4.43 -8.37
CA LEU A 146 7.98 -3.05 -8.04
C LEU A 146 8.80 -2.95 -6.75
N GLY A 147 8.55 -3.85 -5.79
CA GLY A 147 9.27 -3.87 -4.52
C GLY A 147 8.91 -5.07 -3.64
N ARG A 148 9.69 -5.25 -2.57
CA ARG A 148 9.55 -6.29 -1.56
C ARG A 148 9.66 -5.71 -0.15
N TRP A 149 8.86 -6.24 0.76
CA TRP A 149 8.95 -6.01 2.19
C TRP A 149 9.65 -7.22 2.80
N ILE A 150 10.84 -7.01 3.34
CA ILE A 150 11.72 -8.08 3.81
C ILE A 150 11.88 -7.94 5.31
N VAL A 151 11.66 -9.02 6.05
CA VAL A 151 12.03 -9.09 7.47
C VAL A 151 13.40 -9.72 7.60
N LYS A 152 14.25 -9.12 8.42
CA LYS A 152 15.52 -9.68 8.86
C LYS A 152 15.35 -10.15 10.30
N TRP A 153 15.42 -11.46 10.49
CA TRP A 153 15.30 -12.09 11.80
C TRP A 153 16.65 -12.18 12.49
N ASN A 154 16.71 -11.78 13.76
CA ASN A 154 17.85 -11.97 14.63
C ASN A 154 17.74 -13.29 15.41
N GLU A 155 18.82 -13.70 16.06
CA GLU A 155 18.92 -14.93 16.87
C GLU A 155 17.97 -14.97 18.09
N ASP A 156 17.48 -13.81 18.51
CA ASP A 156 16.54 -13.66 19.62
C ASP A 156 15.07 -13.75 19.18
N GLY A 157 14.82 -13.95 17.88
CA GLY A 157 13.46 -13.98 17.32
C GLY A 157 12.87 -12.59 17.04
N THR A 158 13.66 -11.53 17.20
CA THR A 158 13.27 -10.16 16.80
C THR A 158 13.47 -9.98 15.30
N GLY A 159 12.43 -9.59 14.58
CA GLY A 159 12.43 -9.29 13.16
C GLY A 159 12.42 -7.78 12.92
N THR A 160 13.37 -7.28 12.13
CA THR A 160 13.35 -5.90 11.63
C THR A 160 12.96 -5.88 10.16
N CYS A 161 11.92 -5.14 9.82
CA CYS A 161 11.41 -5.07 8.47
C CYS A 161 12.01 -3.91 7.69
N ARG A 162 12.33 -4.14 6.41
CA ARG A 162 12.84 -3.14 5.49
C ARG A 162 12.13 -3.18 4.15
N GLU A 163 12.01 -2.00 3.54
CA GLU A 163 11.51 -1.86 2.17
C GLU A 163 12.67 -2.01 1.19
N THR A 164 12.44 -2.75 0.10
CA THR A 164 13.29 -2.75 -1.09
C THR A 164 12.46 -2.39 -2.31
N GLY A 165 12.78 -1.29 -3.00
CA GLY A 165 12.05 -0.83 -4.17
C GLY A 165 10.85 0.05 -3.83
N LYS A 166 9.69 -0.21 -4.46
CA LYS A 166 8.43 0.52 -4.23
C LYS A 166 7.36 -0.44 -3.74
N VAL A 167 7.09 -0.42 -2.45
CA VAL A 167 6.10 -1.26 -1.78
C VAL A 167 4.94 -0.41 -1.25
N SER A 168 3.73 -0.95 -1.30
CA SER A 168 2.60 -0.37 -0.57
C SER A 168 2.67 -0.79 0.89
N ARG A 169 3.00 0.13 1.80
CA ARG A 169 3.02 -0.12 3.25
C ARG A 169 1.66 -0.02 3.92
N TYR A 170 0.82 0.90 3.46
CA TYR A 170 -0.45 1.24 4.12
C TYR A 170 -1.63 0.79 3.26
N PHE A 171 -2.65 0.25 3.91
CA PHE A 171 -3.84 -0.27 3.26
C PHE A 171 -5.09 0.23 3.97
N ASN A 172 -6.03 0.77 3.19
CA ASN A 172 -7.36 1.12 3.63
C ASN A 172 -8.32 0.08 3.09
N VAL A 173 -8.85 -0.73 3.99
CA VAL A 173 -9.70 -1.88 3.66
C VAL A 173 -11.06 -1.67 4.32
N HIS A 174 -12.10 -1.80 3.51
CA HIS A 174 -13.46 -1.97 4.00
C HIS A 174 -13.66 -3.41 4.45
N GLU A 175 -14.09 -3.62 5.69
CA GLU A 175 -14.26 -4.96 6.27
C GLU A 175 -15.24 -5.83 5.49
N GLU A 176 -16.22 -5.23 4.84
CA GLU A 176 -17.20 -5.92 3.98
C GLU A 176 -16.55 -6.59 2.75
N MET A 177 -15.33 -6.18 2.35
CA MET A 177 -14.59 -6.83 1.26
C MET A 177 -13.88 -8.12 1.69
N LEU A 178 -13.84 -8.40 2.99
CA LEU A 178 -13.24 -9.62 3.51
C LEU A 178 -14.30 -10.71 3.61
N PRO A 179 -14.15 -11.86 2.93
CA PRO A 179 -15.05 -12.99 3.15
C PRO A 179 -14.98 -13.55 4.59
N ARG A 180 -13.90 -13.27 5.34
CA ARG A 180 -13.71 -13.63 6.76
C ARG A 180 -12.82 -12.59 7.45
N PRO A 181 -12.98 -12.34 8.76
CA PRO A 181 -12.10 -11.42 9.47
C PRO A 181 -10.64 -11.91 9.48
N LEU A 182 -9.69 -10.97 9.43
CA LEU A 182 -8.28 -11.26 9.68
C LEU A 182 -8.09 -11.30 11.21
N ARG A 183 -8.09 -12.53 11.74
CA ARG A 183 -8.19 -12.92 13.17
C ARG A 183 -9.58 -12.80 13.77
#